data_AF-A0A7W7KGT6-F1
#
_entry.id   AF-A0A7W7KGT6-F1
#
_cell.length_a   1.000
_cell.length_b   1.000
_cell.length_c   1.000
_cell.angle_alpha   90.00
_cell.angle_beta   90.00
_cell.angle_gamma   90.00
#
_symmetry.space_group_name_H-M   'P 1'
#
loop_
_entity.id
_entity.type
_entity.pdbx_description
1 polymer ?
#
loop_
_entity_poly.entity_id
_entity_poly.type
_entity_poly.pdbx_seq_one_letter_code
_entity_poly.pdbx_strand_id
1 'polypeptide(L)'
;MKKILSILLLPLALSACGRPTDLAYNEQVGATLQFNIRQLHSDHEALLRGGPNAAQAPSRAISLAHADRQLATLETALDQVQQLRHSSLAGEFARNVTTYYEHQITYYRDYQRYLATSDPSLQAEIAARLDATFTDLDARPVQIREAQKAFVGMVRQTAH
;
A
#
# COMPACT_ATOMS: atom_id res chain seq x y z
N MET A 1 -13.84 40.47 36.45
CA MET A 1 -14.35 39.65 35.32
C MET A 1 -13.27 39.42 34.26
N LYS A 2 -12.18 38.69 34.57
CA LYS A 2 -11.04 38.45 33.65
C LYS A 2 -10.37 37.07 33.88
N LYS A 3 -11.15 36.04 34.26
CA LYS A 3 -10.59 34.68 34.53
C LYS A 3 -11.24 33.55 33.73
N ILE A 4 -12.26 33.84 32.92
CA ILE A 4 -12.97 32.80 32.14
C ILE A 4 -12.42 32.69 30.70
N LEU A 5 -11.78 33.75 30.19
CA LEU A 5 -11.26 33.75 28.81
C LEU A 5 -10.01 32.88 28.61
N SER A 6 -9.26 32.59 29.68
CA SER A 6 -8.03 31.80 29.60
C SER A 6 -8.28 30.29 29.50
N ILE A 7 -9.47 29.81 29.85
CA ILE A 7 -9.80 28.38 29.87
C ILE A 7 -10.24 27.88 28.49
N LEU A 8 -10.80 28.76 27.64
CA LEU A 8 -11.17 28.40 26.27
C LEU A 8 -10.00 28.39 25.28
N LEU A 9 -8.82 28.89 25.66
CA LEU A 9 -7.65 28.98 24.78
C LEU A 9 -6.63 27.86 24.97
N LEU A 10 -6.74 27.06 26.05
CA LEU A 10 -5.86 25.91 26.27
C LEU A 10 -6.06 24.72 25.30
N PRO A 11 -7.26 24.38 24.80
CA PRO A 11 -7.39 23.24 23.89
C PRO A 11 -6.82 23.53 22.49
N LEU A 12 -6.65 24.81 22.14
CA LEU A 12 -6.04 25.23 20.86
C LEU A 12 -4.51 25.26 20.93
N ALA A 13 -3.91 25.30 22.13
CA ALA A 13 -2.47 25.28 22.31
C ALA A 13 -1.87 23.85 22.25
N LEU A 14 -2.67 22.81 22.54
CA LEU A 14 -2.22 21.42 22.51
C LEU A 14 -2.17 20.79 21.10
N SER A 15 -2.74 21.45 20.10
CA SER A 15 -2.57 21.07 18.68
C SER A 15 -1.23 21.50 18.06
N ALA A 16 -0.33 22.12 18.84
CA ALA A 16 0.98 22.61 18.37
C ALA A 16 2.17 21.74 18.81
N CYS A 17 1.95 20.64 19.54
CA CYS A 17 3.01 19.74 19.99
C CYS A 17 3.06 18.49 19.09
N GLY A 18 3.92 18.53 18.05
CA GLY A 18 4.12 17.46 17.06
C GLY A 18 2.97 17.33 16.08
N ARG A 19 3.20 17.55 14.78
CA ARG A 19 2.12 17.60 13.76
C ARG A 19 1.22 16.35 13.85
N PRO A 20 0.01 16.44 14.44
CA PRO A 20 -0.86 15.27 14.62
C PRO A 20 -1.20 14.62 13.28
N THR A 21 -1.22 15.45 12.24
CA THR A 21 -1.45 15.09 10.85
C THR A 21 -0.41 14.09 10.30
N ASP A 22 0.88 14.21 10.63
CA ASP A 22 1.93 13.35 10.07
C ASP A 22 1.95 11.96 10.73
N LEU A 23 1.66 11.90 12.04
CA LEU A 23 1.53 10.63 12.76
C LEU A 23 0.26 9.89 12.31
N ALA A 24 -0.86 10.60 12.18
CA ALA A 24 -2.10 10.04 11.64
C ALA A 24 -1.92 9.53 10.19
N TYR A 25 -1.21 10.30 9.35
CA TYR A 25 -0.84 9.87 8.01
C TYR A 25 -0.02 8.57 8.03
N ASN A 26 1.02 8.50 8.87
CA ASN A 26 1.85 7.30 9.01
C ASN A 26 1.05 6.07 9.47
N GLU A 27 0.17 6.23 10.45
CA GLU A 27 -0.67 5.15 10.96
C GLU A 27 -1.61 4.62 9.88
N GLN A 28 -2.32 5.51 9.19
CA GLN A 28 -3.27 5.15 8.15
C GLN A 28 -2.59 4.50 6.94
N VAL A 29 -1.56 5.15 6.38
CA VAL A 29 -0.84 4.63 5.21
C VAL A 29 -0.06 3.36 5.56
N GLY A 30 0.58 3.31 6.72
CA GLY A 30 1.38 2.17 7.17
C GLY A 30 0.54 0.91 7.36
N ALA A 31 -0.64 1.03 7.98
CA ALA A 31 -1.53 -0.11 8.19
C ALA A 31 -2.05 -0.67 6.86
N THR A 32 -2.51 0.20 5.95
CA THR A 32 -2.97 -0.19 4.61
C THR A 32 -1.85 -0.84 3.79
N LEU A 33 -0.63 -0.28 3.85
CA LEU A 33 0.54 -0.86 3.18
C LEU A 33 0.83 -2.27 3.67
N GLN A 34 0.84 -2.48 4.99
CA GLN A 34 1.15 -3.79 5.55
C GLN A 34 0.09 -4.85 5.17
N PHE A 35 -1.17 -4.45 5.09
CA PHE A 35 -2.24 -5.30 4.57
C PHE A 35 -1.98 -5.69 3.11
N ASN A 36 -1.71 -4.72 2.24
CA ASN A 36 -1.49 -4.95 0.81
C ASN A 36 -0.24 -5.79 0.52
N ILE A 37 0.83 -5.64 1.31
CA ILE A 37 2.03 -6.51 1.21
C ILE A 37 1.66 -7.97 1.49
N ARG A 38 0.95 -8.24 2.61
CA ARG A 38 0.56 -9.61 2.96
C ARG A 38 -0.38 -10.22 1.92
N GLN A 39 -1.31 -9.41 1.42
CA GLN A 39 -2.26 -9.87 0.40
C GLN A 39 -1.54 -10.25 -0.90
N LEU A 40 -0.59 -9.41 -1.36
CA LEU A 40 0.24 -9.73 -2.53
C LEU A 40 0.97 -11.06 -2.37
N HIS A 41 1.61 -11.31 -1.22
CA HIS A 41 2.32 -12.57 -0.97
C HIS A 41 1.37 -13.76 -1.00
N SER A 42 0.22 -13.67 -0.31
CA SER A 42 -0.80 -14.72 -0.31
C SER A 42 -1.29 -15.04 -1.72
N ASP A 43 -1.54 -14.01 -2.52
CA ASP A 43 -2.05 -14.16 -3.88
C ASP A 43 -0.99 -14.74 -4.83
N HIS A 44 0.27 -14.33 -4.66
CA HIS A 44 1.39 -14.88 -5.42
C HIS A 44 1.66 -16.35 -5.05
N GLU A 45 1.62 -16.72 -3.77
CA GLU A 45 1.72 -18.12 -3.35
C GLU A 45 0.57 -18.98 -3.92
N ALA A 46 -0.64 -18.42 -4.00
CA ALA A 46 -1.76 -19.11 -4.65
C ALA A 46 -1.52 -19.33 -6.14
N LEU A 47 -0.92 -18.36 -6.84
CA LEU A 47 -0.50 -18.49 -8.23
C LEU A 47 0.54 -19.61 -8.40
N LEU A 48 1.59 -19.64 -7.56
CA LEU A 48 2.64 -20.65 -7.61
C LEU A 48 2.12 -22.08 -7.38
N ARG A 49 1.06 -22.25 -6.60
CA ARG A 49 0.40 -23.56 -6.37
C ARG A 49 -0.49 -24.02 -7.53
N GLY A 50 -0.39 -23.38 -8.70
CA GLY A 50 -1.13 -23.74 -9.91
C GLY A 50 -2.29 -22.80 -10.23
N GLY A 51 -2.45 -21.70 -9.48
CA GLY A 51 -3.48 -20.69 -9.73
C GLY A 51 -4.88 -21.31 -9.86
N PRO A 52 -5.74 -20.84 -10.79
CA PRO A 52 -7.08 -21.41 -11.00
C PRO A 52 -7.08 -22.83 -11.62
N ASN A 53 -5.93 -23.36 -12.01
CA ASN A 53 -5.79 -24.67 -12.64
C ASN A 53 -5.46 -25.78 -11.62
N ALA A 54 -5.19 -25.45 -10.36
CA ALA A 54 -4.92 -26.44 -9.32
C ALA A 54 -6.19 -27.21 -8.94
N ALA A 55 -6.05 -28.47 -8.52
CA ALA A 55 -7.18 -29.36 -8.22
C ALA A 55 -8.13 -28.83 -7.12
N GLN A 56 -7.64 -27.95 -6.24
CA GLN A 56 -8.42 -27.32 -5.17
C GLN A 56 -8.51 -25.79 -5.35
N ALA A 57 -8.22 -25.29 -6.55
CA ALA A 57 -8.21 -23.86 -6.80
C ALA A 57 -9.61 -23.26 -6.84
N PRO A 58 -9.75 -21.97 -6.49
CA PRO A 58 -10.93 -21.20 -6.87
C PRO A 58 -11.11 -21.25 -8.39
N SER A 59 -12.37 -21.24 -8.83
CA SER A 59 -12.66 -21.12 -10.27
C SER A 59 -12.03 -19.85 -10.84
N ARG A 60 -11.69 -19.88 -12.13
CA ARG A 60 -11.15 -18.72 -12.85
C ARG A 60 -11.99 -17.45 -12.67
N ALA A 61 -13.32 -17.59 -12.66
CA ALA A 61 -14.24 -16.45 -12.44
C ALA A 61 -14.09 -15.85 -11.04
N ILE A 62 -13.92 -16.68 -10.00
CA ILE A 62 -13.68 -16.22 -8.63
C ILE A 62 -12.32 -15.53 -8.53
N SER A 63 -11.27 -16.10 -9.15
CA SER A 63 -9.94 -15.48 -9.17
C SER A 63 -9.94 -14.14 -9.90
N LEU A 64 -10.72 -14.00 -10.98
CA LEU A 64 -10.85 -12.74 -11.70
C LEU A 64 -11.56 -11.67 -10.84
N ALA A 65 -12.70 -12.02 -10.24
CA ALA A 65 -13.40 -11.13 -9.32
C ALA A 65 -12.54 -10.74 -8.10
N HIS A 66 -11.65 -11.63 -7.64
CA HIS A 66 -10.66 -11.30 -6.63
C HIS A 66 -9.65 -10.27 -7.13
N ALA A 67 -9.07 -10.48 -8.31
CA ALA A 67 -8.13 -9.53 -8.91
C ALA A 67 -8.77 -8.14 -9.13
N ASP A 68 -10.03 -8.08 -9.57
CA ASP A 68 -10.78 -6.82 -9.73
C ASP A 68 -10.91 -6.07 -8.40
N ARG A 69 -11.23 -6.79 -7.31
CA ARG A 69 -11.32 -6.19 -5.97
C ARG A 69 -9.95 -5.71 -5.47
N GLN A 70 -8.88 -6.44 -5.75
CA GLN A 70 -7.53 -6.01 -5.37
C GLN A 70 -7.13 -4.72 -6.11
N LEU A 71 -7.42 -4.62 -7.41
CA LEU A 71 -7.19 -3.39 -8.17
C LEU A 71 -7.94 -2.20 -7.58
N ALA A 72 -9.24 -2.33 -7.33
CA ALA A 72 -10.03 -1.25 -6.72
C ALA A 72 -9.52 -0.86 -5.32
N THR A 73 -9.08 -1.84 -4.52
CA THR A 73 -8.48 -1.60 -3.21
C THR A 73 -7.17 -0.83 -3.32
N LEU A 74 -6.32 -1.17 -4.29
CA LEU A 74 -5.04 -0.51 -4.52
C LEU A 74 -5.21 0.90 -5.10
N GLU A 75 -6.14 1.11 -6.02
CA GLU A 75 -6.47 2.44 -6.54
C GLU A 75 -6.96 3.34 -5.41
N THR A 76 -7.83 2.83 -4.54
CA THR A 76 -8.26 3.57 -3.33
C THR A 76 -7.09 3.86 -2.39
N ALA A 77 -6.20 2.89 -2.16
CA ALA A 77 -5.04 3.09 -1.29
C ALA A 77 -4.02 4.08 -1.88
N LEU A 78 -3.84 4.07 -3.20
CA LEU A 78 -3.01 5.02 -3.93
C LEU A 78 -3.57 6.44 -3.82
N ASP A 79 -4.87 6.61 -4.07
CA ASP A 79 -5.55 7.90 -3.90
C ASP A 79 -5.41 8.41 -2.45
N GLN A 80 -5.56 7.53 -1.46
CA GLN A 80 -5.36 7.89 -0.05
C GLN A 80 -3.95 8.41 0.21
N VAL A 81 -2.91 7.73 -0.27
CA VAL A 81 -1.51 8.17 -0.10
C VAL A 81 -1.29 9.56 -0.71
N GLN A 82 -1.89 9.83 -1.87
CA GLN A 82 -1.72 11.08 -2.60
C GLN A 82 -2.56 12.24 -2.02
N GLN A 83 -3.75 11.95 -1.47
CA GLN A 83 -4.72 12.95 -1.01
C GLN A 83 -4.59 13.28 0.48
N LEU A 84 -4.14 12.34 1.30
CA LEU A 84 -4.01 12.57 2.74
C LEU A 84 -2.96 13.65 2.99
N ARG A 85 -3.36 14.68 3.74
CA ARG A 85 -2.48 15.78 4.11
C ARG A 85 -1.28 15.24 4.90
N HIS A 86 -0.08 15.62 4.49
CA HIS A 86 1.16 15.32 5.17
C HIS A 86 2.17 16.45 4.93
N SER A 87 3.21 16.52 5.74
CA SER A 87 4.30 17.46 5.54
C SER A 87 5.35 16.94 4.57
N SER A 88 6.27 17.83 4.17
CA SER A 88 7.44 17.46 3.36
C SER A 88 8.31 16.39 4.00
N LEU A 89 8.26 16.21 5.33
CA LEU A 89 9.00 15.15 6.04
C LEU A 89 8.53 13.75 5.63
N ALA A 90 7.26 13.60 5.23
CA ALA A 90 6.70 12.33 4.77
C ALA A 90 6.96 12.07 3.27
N GLY A 91 7.54 13.03 2.54
CA GLY A 91 7.54 13.02 1.07
C GLY A 91 8.29 11.85 0.43
N GLU A 92 9.37 11.37 1.04
CA GLU A 92 10.07 10.17 0.56
C GLU A 92 9.26 8.90 0.83
N PHE A 93 8.70 8.77 2.04
CA PHE A 93 7.82 7.66 2.39
C PHE A 93 6.59 7.61 1.45
N ALA A 94 5.92 8.74 1.23
CA ALA A 94 4.77 8.85 0.35
C ALA A 94 5.09 8.45 -1.10
N ARG A 95 6.24 8.91 -1.65
CA ARG A 95 6.69 8.52 -3.00
C ARG A 95 6.97 7.02 -3.09
N ASN A 96 7.70 6.45 -2.13
CA ASN A 96 8.02 5.02 -2.16
C ASN A 96 6.75 4.15 -2.08
N VAL A 97 5.76 4.54 -1.27
CA VAL A 97 4.46 3.84 -1.21
C VAL A 97 3.66 4.02 -2.50
N THR A 98 3.64 5.23 -3.07
CA THR A 98 2.97 5.53 -4.35
C THR A 98 3.50 4.60 -5.46
N THR A 99 4.81 4.58 -5.66
CA THR A 99 5.46 3.71 -6.66
C THR A 99 5.22 2.23 -6.38
N TYR A 100 5.19 1.84 -5.10
CA TYR A 100 4.87 0.47 -4.73
C TYR A 100 3.46 0.06 -5.17
N TYR A 101 2.46 0.90 -4.91
CA TYR A 101 1.08 0.61 -5.34
C TYR A 101 0.91 0.64 -6.86
N GLU A 102 1.57 1.56 -7.57
CA GLU A 102 1.58 1.58 -9.04
C GLU A 102 2.14 0.26 -9.63
N HIS A 103 3.21 -0.27 -9.02
CA HIS A 103 3.77 -1.57 -9.40
C HIS A 103 2.83 -2.73 -9.05
N GLN A 104 2.20 -2.72 -7.88
CA GLN A 104 1.20 -3.75 -7.52
C GLN A 104 -0.02 -3.71 -8.46
N ILE A 105 -0.49 -2.53 -8.87
CA ILE A 105 -1.57 -2.39 -9.85
C ILE A 105 -1.17 -3.04 -11.18
N THR A 106 0.08 -2.84 -11.61
CA THR A 106 0.61 -3.49 -12.82
C THR A 106 0.62 -5.02 -12.67
N TYR A 107 1.05 -5.54 -11.52
CA TYR A 107 0.99 -6.96 -11.19
C TYR A 107 -0.43 -7.52 -11.32
N TYR A 108 -1.43 -6.90 -10.69
CA TYR A 108 -2.80 -7.42 -10.75
C TYR A 108 -3.45 -7.28 -12.13
N ARG A 109 -3.09 -6.27 -12.92
CA ARG A 109 -3.49 -6.17 -14.34
C ARG A 109 -2.93 -7.32 -15.17
N ASP A 110 -1.67 -7.68 -14.96
CA ASP A 110 -1.08 -8.86 -15.60
C ASP A 110 -1.71 -10.16 -15.08
N TYR A 111 -2.11 -10.20 -13.81
CA TYR A 111 -2.81 -11.36 -13.27
C TYR A 111 -4.20 -11.54 -13.90
N GLN A 112 -4.95 -10.47 -14.11
CA GLN A 112 -6.20 -10.54 -14.89
C GLN A 112 -5.95 -11.08 -16.31
N ARG A 113 -4.89 -10.62 -16.99
CA ARG A 113 -4.51 -11.12 -18.33
C ARG A 113 -4.17 -12.62 -18.29
N TYR A 114 -3.42 -13.06 -17.28
CA TYR A 114 -3.10 -14.47 -17.07
C TYR A 114 -4.38 -15.33 -16.95
N LEU A 115 -5.35 -14.85 -16.15
CA LEU A 115 -6.63 -15.52 -15.95
C LEU A 115 -7.50 -15.52 -17.21
N ALA A 116 -7.50 -14.44 -17.98
CA ALA A 116 -8.29 -14.30 -19.20
C ALA A 116 -7.70 -15.09 -20.39
N THR A 117 -6.40 -15.39 -20.35
CA THR A 117 -5.71 -16.07 -21.45
C THR A 117 -5.99 -17.58 -21.45
N SER A 118 -6.29 -18.12 -22.63
CA SER A 118 -6.44 -19.56 -22.87
C SER A 118 -5.32 -20.16 -23.72
N ASP A 119 -4.44 -19.31 -24.27
CA ASP A 119 -3.21 -19.72 -24.96
C ASP A 119 -2.15 -20.13 -23.93
N PRO A 120 -1.69 -21.39 -23.90
CA PRO A 120 -0.73 -21.86 -22.91
C PRO A 120 0.64 -21.16 -22.98
N SER A 121 1.11 -20.81 -24.17
CA SER A 121 2.41 -20.17 -24.35
C SER A 121 2.37 -18.73 -23.84
N LEU A 122 1.33 -17.99 -24.20
CA LEU A 122 1.14 -16.63 -23.69
C LEU A 122 0.87 -16.63 -22.18
N GLN A 123 0.11 -17.61 -21.68
CA GLN A 123 -0.15 -17.75 -20.25
C GLN A 123 1.15 -18.00 -19.46
N ALA A 124 2.06 -18.82 -19.97
CA ALA A 124 3.38 -19.04 -19.37
C ALA A 124 4.26 -17.77 -19.39
N GLU A 125 4.21 -17.00 -20.48
CA GLU A 125 4.92 -15.72 -20.58
C GLU A 125 4.43 -14.70 -19.54
N ILE A 126 3.10 -14.59 -19.38
CA ILE A 126 2.51 -13.72 -18.36
C ILE A 126 2.88 -14.21 -16.95
N ALA A 127 2.88 -15.52 -16.69
CA ALA A 127 3.29 -16.07 -15.41
C ALA A 127 4.75 -15.71 -15.05
N ALA A 128 5.67 -15.77 -16.01
CA ALA A 128 7.06 -15.35 -15.82
C ALA A 128 7.17 -13.84 -15.51
N ARG A 129 6.36 -13.00 -16.17
CA ARG A 129 6.30 -11.56 -15.83
C ARG A 129 5.74 -11.31 -14.44
N LEU A 130 4.73 -12.05 -14.02
CA LEU A 130 4.16 -11.95 -12.68
C LEU A 130 5.21 -12.29 -11.60
N ASP A 131 5.99 -13.35 -11.81
CA ASP A 131 7.08 -13.75 -10.92
C ASP A 131 8.20 -12.71 -10.84
N ALA A 132 8.63 -12.17 -11.98
CA ALA A 132 9.61 -11.10 -12.03
C ALA A 132 9.11 -9.82 -11.33
N THR A 133 7.85 -9.45 -11.56
CA THR A 133 7.23 -8.27 -10.94
C THR A 133 7.06 -8.48 -9.43
N PHE A 134 6.68 -9.68 -8.99
CA PHE A 134 6.59 -10.03 -7.58
C PHE A 134 7.95 -9.93 -6.90
N THR A 135 9.02 -10.44 -7.53
CA THR A 135 10.39 -10.36 -6.98
C THR A 135 10.84 -8.89 -6.77
N ASP A 136 10.57 -8.00 -7.74
CA ASP A 136 10.82 -6.57 -7.58
C ASP A 136 9.97 -5.96 -6.44
N LEU A 137 8.70 -6.33 -6.36
CA LEU A 137 7.79 -5.88 -5.31
C LEU A 137 8.22 -6.37 -3.91
N ASP A 138 8.66 -7.60 -3.75
CA ASP A 138 9.05 -8.19 -2.46
C ASP A 138 10.28 -7.50 -1.83
N ALA A 139 11.17 -6.94 -2.66
CA ALA A 139 12.34 -6.20 -2.19
C ALA A 139 12.02 -4.77 -1.70
N ARG A 140 10.95 -4.14 -2.23
CA ARG A 140 10.62 -2.72 -1.98
C ARG A 140 10.21 -2.38 -0.53
N PRO A 141 9.48 -3.24 0.22
CA PRO A 141 9.14 -2.98 1.61
C PRO A 141 10.30 -2.62 2.52
N VAL A 142 11.53 -3.09 2.23
CA VAL A 142 12.73 -2.70 2.98
C VAL A 142 12.98 -1.20 2.83
N GLN A 143 13.02 -0.69 1.60
CA GLN A 143 13.27 0.72 1.32
C GLN A 143 12.14 1.61 1.85
N ILE A 144 10.89 1.16 1.71
CA ILE A 144 9.73 1.89 2.26
C ILE A 144 9.82 2.01 3.78
N ARG A 145 10.23 0.93 4.48
CA ARG A 145 10.38 0.94 5.93
C ARG A 145 11.50 1.86 6.39
N GLU A 146 12.62 1.92 5.68
CA GLU A 146 13.70 2.86 6.02
C GLU A 146 13.25 4.31 5.85
N ALA A 147 12.55 4.62 4.75
CA ALA A 147 11.95 5.95 4.56
C ALA A 147 10.93 6.29 5.65
N GLN A 148 10.11 5.32 6.06
CA GLN A 148 9.14 5.48 7.16
C GLN A 148 9.84 5.79 8.49
N LYS A 149 10.92 5.07 8.82
CA LYS A 149 11.70 5.31 10.04
C LYS A 149 12.31 6.71 10.05
N ALA A 150 12.92 7.14 8.95
CA ALA A 150 13.51 8.46 8.82
C ALA A 150 12.45 9.55 9.02
N PHE A 151 11.31 9.41 8.34
CA PHE A 151 10.15 10.29 8.49
C PHE A 151 9.68 10.40 9.95
N VAL A 152 9.37 9.27 10.60
CA VAL A 152 8.89 9.26 11.99
C VAL A 152 9.95 9.80 12.96
N GLY A 153 11.23 9.54 12.70
CA GLY A 153 12.35 10.10 13.47
C GLY A 153 12.39 11.63 13.41
N MET A 154 12.27 12.20 12.21
CA MET A 154 12.25 13.66 12.00
C MET A 154 11.02 14.33 12.62
N VAL A 155 9.84 13.70 12.51
CA VAL A 155 8.61 14.21 13.13
C VAL A 155 8.78 14.31 14.65
N ARG A 156 9.41 13.32 15.28
CA ARG A 156 9.67 13.32 16.73
C ARG A 156 10.68 14.39 17.14
N GLN A 157 11.75 14.57 16.37
CA GLN A 157 12.77 15.59 16.67
C GLN A 157 12.25 17.02 16.56
N THR A 158 11.29 17.27 15.66
CA THR A 158 10.70 18.59 15.43
C THR A 158 9.50 18.89 16.33
N ALA A 159 9.10 17.96 17.20
CA ALA A 159 8.00 18.10 18.16
C ALA A 159 8.44 18.60 19.54
N HIS A 160 9.75 18.74 19.77
CA HIS A 160 10.38 19.22 21.01
C HIS A 160 10.99 20.61 20.80
#